data_AF-A0A191UR97-F1
#
_entry.id   AF-A0A191UR97-F1
#
_cell.length_a   1.000
_cell.length_b   1.000
_cell.length_c   1.000
_cell.angle_alpha   90.00
_cell.angle_beta   90.00
_cell.angle_gamma   90.00
#
_symmetry.space_group_name_H-M   'P 1'
#
loop_
_entity.id
_entity.type
_entity.pdbx_description
1 polymer ?
#
loop_
_entity_poly.entity_id
_entity_poly.type
_entity_poly.pdbx_seq_one_letter_code
_entity_poly.pdbx_strand_id
1 'polypeptide(L)'
;GLHGVGVSCVNALSAHLEVTVYRNGKIYKQEYAQGIPRYPVKEVGSTALRGTTVHFTPDNSIFTTTVYNLHTIVNRLQELAYLNVGLTMQLEDHRERDEQNSPFKQTFHSEGGLLEFVSHLDSTKVSIMPAPILVEGEKNNVIVQVAMTYNTGYSETVVSYVNNIHTIEGGMHVTGFKRALTRTLKSYADKSGLLEKAKIEIIGDDFREGLTAVISVKVAEPQFEGQTKTKLGNAEVQGAVESCVAEVLHYYLEEHPKEAKLIINKVIVAAQARQAARKAREMVQRKNVLMSNSLPGKLADCSERDPALCELFLVEGDSAGGTAKMGRNRRFQAILPLKGKILNVEKAQTYKIYDNEQVRNMITALGVSMGTDGTDQATHLDKLRYHKIVIMTDADVDGSHIRTLILTFFFRYMREVIEKGHLYIASPPLYLVKRDKEEHYCWTELEKEKWVKELSLKDGKA
;
A
#
# COMPACT_ATOMS: atom_id res chain seq x y z
N GLY A 1 -9.66 14.26 -19.50
CA GLY A 1 -10.60 14.43 -18.36
C GLY A 1 -11.96 14.82 -18.91
N LEU A 2 -13.02 14.09 -18.56
CA LEU A 2 -14.33 14.21 -19.24
C LEU A 2 -15.33 15.18 -18.58
N HIS A 3 -15.25 15.39 -17.26
CA HIS A 3 -16.31 16.11 -16.54
C HIS A 3 -16.14 17.64 -16.50
N GLY A 4 -15.02 18.19 -16.97
CA GLY A 4 -14.78 19.65 -17.00
C GLY A 4 -14.65 20.36 -15.65
N VAL A 5 -15.01 19.73 -14.53
CA VAL A 5 -15.08 20.36 -13.20
C VAL A 5 -13.76 20.37 -12.40
N GLY A 6 -12.70 19.72 -12.89
CA GLY A 6 -11.47 19.53 -12.11
C GLY A 6 -10.82 20.86 -11.71
N VAL A 7 -10.53 21.73 -12.69
CA VAL A 7 -9.89 23.03 -12.43
C VAL A 7 -10.81 24.01 -11.71
N SER A 8 -12.14 23.91 -11.91
CA SER A 8 -13.09 24.75 -11.17
C SER A 8 -13.13 24.40 -9.68
N CYS A 9 -13.00 23.12 -9.31
CA CYS A 9 -12.86 22.72 -7.92
C CYS A 9 -11.56 23.27 -7.31
N VAL A 10 -10.43 23.18 -8.03
CA VAL A 10 -9.16 23.78 -7.56
C VAL A 10 -9.33 25.28 -7.34
N ASN A 11 -9.99 25.98 -8.26
CA ASN A 11 -10.26 27.40 -8.13
C ASN A 11 -11.14 27.75 -6.92
N ALA A 12 -12.24 27.00 -6.72
CA ALA A 12 -13.14 27.21 -5.59
C ALA A 12 -12.49 26.95 -4.23
N LEU A 13 -11.53 26.01 -4.17
CA LEU A 13 -10.84 25.60 -2.94
C LEU A 13 -9.50 26.33 -2.71
N SER A 14 -9.21 27.36 -3.51
CA SER A 14 -7.99 28.16 -3.41
C SER A 14 -8.29 29.55 -2.88
N ALA A 15 -7.46 30.03 -1.94
CA ALA A 15 -7.52 31.42 -1.48
C ALA A 15 -7.21 32.39 -2.64
N HIS A 16 -6.22 32.03 -3.46
CA HIS A 16 -5.84 32.75 -4.67
C HIS A 16 -5.48 31.76 -5.78
N LEU A 17 -5.91 32.05 -7.01
CA LEU A 17 -5.52 31.31 -8.20
C LEU A 17 -5.24 32.28 -9.35
N GLU A 18 -4.08 32.14 -9.96
CA GLU A 18 -3.62 32.90 -11.11
C GLU A 18 -3.42 31.98 -12.31
N VAL A 19 -3.97 32.36 -13.46
CA VAL A 19 -3.77 31.66 -14.73
C VAL A 19 -3.16 32.62 -15.74
N THR A 20 -2.04 32.21 -16.33
CA THR A 20 -1.39 32.90 -17.44
C THR A 20 -1.39 32.00 -18.69
N VAL A 21 -2.03 32.45 -19.76
CA VAL A 21 -2.18 31.70 -21.03
C VAL A 21 -1.37 32.37 -22.12
N TYR A 22 -0.46 31.62 -22.76
CA TYR A 22 0.32 32.05 -23.91
C TYR A 22 -0.30 31.45 -25.17
N ARG A 23 -1.00 32.27 -25.97
CA ARG A 23 -1.75 31.81 -27.16
C ARG A 23 -1.90 32.91 -28.20
N ASN A 24 -1.80 32.54 -29.49
CA ASN A 24 -2.00 33.45 -30.63
C ASN A 24 -1.11 34.71 -30.58
N GLY A 25 0.16 34.56 -30.19
CA GLY A 25 1.09 35.69 -30.12
C GLY A 25 0.91 36.59 -28.89
N LYS A 26 -0.02 36.27 -27.99
CA LYS A 26 -0.45 37.12 -26.87
C LYS A 26 -0.40 36.38 -25.53
N ILE A 27 -0.20 37.15 -24.46
CA ILE A 27 -0.23 36.70 -23.07
C ILE A 27 -1.54 37.17 -22.45
N TYR A 28 -2.34 36.24 -21.95
CA TYR A 28 -3.57 36.52 -21.22
C TYR A 28 -3.38 36.18 -19.75
N LYS A 29 -3.82 37.06 -18.85
CA LYS A 29 -3.76 36.85 -17.40
C LYS A 29 -5.15 36.96 -16.77
N GLN A 30 -5.43 36.06 -15.83
CA GLN A 30 -6.63 36.08 -15.01
C GLN A 30 -6.35 35.66 -13.58
N GLU A 31 -6.91 36.40 -12.61
CA GLU A 31 -6.79 36.13 -11.18
C GLU A 31 -8.17 35.86 -10.57
N TYR A 32 -8.20 34.91 -9.65
CA TYR A 32 -9.37 34.50 -8.90
C TYR A 32 -9.05 34.50 -7.40
N ALA A 33 -10.05 34.84 -6.58
CA ALA A 33 -10.00 34.66 -5.14
C ALA A 33 -11.21 33.84 -4.71
N GLN A 34 -10.97 32.68 -4.07
CA GLN A 34 -12.03 31.77 -3.62
C GLN A 34 -13.06 31.45 -4.73
N GLY A 35 -12.55 31.14 -5.93
CA GLY A 35 -13.37 30.85 -7.11
C GLY A 35 -13.91 32.06 -7.88
N ILE A 36 -13.84 33.27 -7.34
CA ILE A 36 -14.46 34.46 -7.92
C ILE A 36 -13.42 35.23 -8.77
N PRO A 37 -13.69 35.52 -10.06
CA PRO A 37 -12.79 36.31 -10.89
C PRO A 37 -12.68 37.75 -10.37
N ARG A 38 -11.45 38.26 -10.25
CA ARG A 38 -11.18 39.61 -9.74
C ARG A 38 -11.40 40.70 -10.79
N TYR A 39 -11.31 40.34 -12.06
CA TYR A 39 -11.51 41.22 -13.21
C TYR A 39 -11.78 40.38 -14.48
N PRO A 40 -12.20 40.98 -15.60
CA PRO A 40 -12.24 40.29 -16.90
C PRO A 40 -10.84 39.97 -17.41
N VAL A 41 -10.68 38.87 -18.16
CA VAL A 41 -9.38 38.43 -18.71
C VAL A 41 -8.65 39.58 -19.41
N LYS A 42 -7.39 39.81 -19.03
CA LYS A 42 -6.57 40.90 -19.57
C LYS A 42 -5.50 40.37 -20.50
N GLU A 43 -5.27 41.06 -21.60
CA GLU A 43 -4.06 40.92 -22.42
C GLU A 43 -2.93 41.71 -21.74
N VAL A 44 -1.84 41.04 -21.37
CA VAL A 44 -0.73 41.62 -20.59
C VAL A 44 0.56 41.74 -21.39
N GLY A 45 0.59 41.28 -22.64
CA GLY A 45 1.73 41.42 -23.54
C GLY A 45 1.70 40.51 -24.76
N SER A 46 2.76 40.58 -25.56
CA SER A 46 3.01 39.68 -26.70
C SER A 46 3.98 38.56 -26.33
N THR A 47 3.87 37.40 -26.98
CA THR A 47 4.74 36.24 -26.73
C THR A 47 4.92 35.40 -27.99
N ALA A 48 6.09 34.78 -28.13
CA ALA A 48 6.32 33.72 -29.12
C ALA A 48 6.02 32.32 -28.57
N LEU A 49 5.80 32.19 -27.25
CA LEU A 49 5.57 30.93 -26.57
C LEU A 49 4.11 30.47 -26.70
N ARG A 50 3.88 29.17 -26.49
CA ARG A 50 2.55 28.58 -26.35
C ARG A 50 2.51 27.71 -25.11
N GLY A 51 1.49 27.90 -24.28
CA GLY A 51 1.38 27.15 -23.03
C GLY A 51 0.41 27.79 -22.03
N THR A 52 0.35 27.21 -20.84
CA THR A 52 -0.47 27.75 -19.75
C THR A 52 0.25 27.51 -18.44
N THR A 53 0.35 28.55 -17.62
CA THR A 53 0.86 28.50 -16.26
C THR A 53 -0.32 28.69 -15.32
N VAL A 54 -0.45 27.80 -14.33
CA VAL A 54 -1.45 27.91 -13.28
C VAL A 54 -0.71 27.95 -11.95
N HIS A 55 -0.95 28.99 -11.17
CA HIS A 55 -0.42 29.14 -9.82
C HIS A 55 -1.61 29.26 -8.87
N PHE A 56 -1.61 28.52 -7.76
CA PHE A 56 -2.69 28.59 -6.79
C PHE A 56 -2.19 28.36 -5.37
N THR A 57 -2.90 28.92 -4.41
CA THR A 57 -2.65 28.76 -2.98
C THR A 57 -3.88 28.15 -2.32
N PRO A 58 -3.77 26.98 -1.66
CA PRO A 58 -4.92 26.33 -1.04
C PRO A 58 -5.50 27.20 0.08
N ASP A 59 -6.83 27.20 0.22
CA ASP A 59 -7.52 27.98 1.25
C ASP A 59 -7.35 27.36 2.64
N ASN A 60 -6.71 28.08 3.56
CA ASN A 60 -6.45 27.63 4.94
C ASN A 60 -7.70 27.66 5.85
N SER A 61 -8.80 28.27 5.40
CA SER A 61 -10.10 28.16 6.07
C SER A 61 -10.80 26.83 5.78
N ILE A 62 -10.44 26.16 4.67
CA ILE A 62 -11.01 24.89 4.23
C ILE A 62 -10.10 23.73 4.61
N PHE A 63 -8.80 23.85 4.34
CA PHE A 63 -7.83 22.77 4.58
C PHE A 63 -7.13 22.95 5.93
N THR A 64 -7.10 21.88 6.73
CA THR A 64 -6.33 21.83 7.98
C THR A 64 -4.83 21.81 7.76
N THR A 65 -4.36 21.36 6.59
CA THR A 65 -2.95 21.34 6.20
C THR A 65 -2.81 21.89 4.80
N THR A 66 -2.00 22.93 4.66
CA THR A 66 -1.69 23.59 3.38
C THR A 66 -0.28 23.28 2.88
N VAL A 67 0.51 22.55 3.67
CA VAL A 67 1.87 22.14 3.33
C VAL A 67 1.83 20.85 2.53
N TYR A 68 2.30 20.91 1.29
CA TYR A 68 2.33 19.75 0.39
C TYR A 68 3.41 18.73 0.81
N ASN A 69 3.13 17.44 0.63
CA ASN A 69 4.12 16.39 0.85
C ASN A 69 4.98 16.19 -0.42
N LEU A 70 6.28 16.49 -0.33
CA LEU A 70 7.20 16.43 -1.48
C LEU A 70 7.28 15.00 -2.05
N HIS A 71 7.40 13.99 -1.20
CA HIS A 71 7.52 12.59 -1.61
C HIS A 71 6.31 12.11 -2.42
N THR A 72 5.10 12.54 -2.03
CA THR A 72 3.87 12.22 -2.77
C THR A 72 3.89 12.81 -4.18
N ILE A 73 4.36 14.05 -4.33
CA ILE A 73 4.47 14.72 -5.63
C ILE A 73 5.53 14.05 -6.50
N VAL A 74 6.71 13.77 -5.93
CA VAL A 74 7.82 13.08 -6.61
C VAL A 74 7.35 11.73 -7.16
N ASN A 75 6.73 10.89 -6.33
CA ASN A 75 6.24 9.59 -6.76
C ASN A 75 5.21 9.72 -7.89
N ARG A 76 4.29 10.69 -7.79
CA ARG A 76 3.27 10.89 -8.81
C ARG A 76 3.84 11.38 -10.15
N LEU A 77 4.82 12.27 -10.13
CA LEU A 77 5.50 12.75 -11.34
C LEU A 77 6.34 11.63 -11.98
N GLN A 78 7.00 10.80 -11.16
CA GLN A 78 7.74 9.63 -11.64
C GLN A 78 6.82 8.65 -12.38
N GLU A 79 5.66 8.32 -11.81
CA GLU A 79 4.65 7.48 -12.48
C GLU A 79 4.20 8.08 -13.82
N LEU A 80 3.90 9.39 -13.84
CA LEU A 80 3.44 10.08 -15.04
C LEU A 80 4.51 10.10 -16.15
N ALA A 81 5.79 10.16 -15.80
CA ALA A 81 6.88 10.11 -16.77
C ALA A 81 6.91 8.75 -17.46
N TYR A 82 6.78 7.65 -16.69
CA TYR A 82 6.70 6.31 -17.27
C TYR A 82 5.47 6.08 -18.15
N LEU A 83 4.33 6.67 -17.78
CA LEU A 83 3.08 6.54 -18.55
C LEU A 83 3.09 7.35 -19.86
N ASN A 84 3.97 8.35 -19.97
CA ASN A 84 4.03 9.27 -21.10
C ASN A 84 5.46 9.35 -21.63
N VAL A 85 5.83 8.37 -22.47
CA VAL A 85 7.15 8.30 -23.12
C VAL A 85 7.48 9.63 -23.81
N GLY A 86 8.68 10.15 -23.53
CA GLY A 86 9.17 11.41 -24.08
C GLY A 86 8.67 12.69 -23.38
N LEU A 87 7.78 12.59 -22.38
CA LEU A 87 7.37 13.74 -21.58
C LEU A 87 8.43 14.04 -20.50
N THR A 88 9.00 15.25 -20.56
CA THR A 88 9.89 15.76 -19.51
C THR A 88 9.09 16.62 -18.54
N MET A 89 9.16 16.29 -17.25
CA MET A 89 8.59 17.09 -16.17
C MET A 89 9.70 17.52 -15.21
N GLN A 90 9.60 18.74 -14.70
CA GLN A 90 10.55 19.30 -13.76
C GLN A 90 9.82 19.71 -12.48
N LEU A 91 10.38 19.32 -11.34
CA LEU A 91 9.90 19.70 -10.01
C LEU A 91 10.98 20.53 -9.33
N GLU A 92 10.58 21.68 -8.80
CA GLU A 92 11.41 22.51 -7.92
C GLU A 92 10.65 22.75 -6.61
N ASP A 93 11.31 22.51 -5.47
CA ASP A 93 10.77 22.81 -4.15
C ASP A 93 11.61 23.91 -3.49
N HIS A 94 11.00 25.09 -3.33
CA HIS A 94 11.66 26.29 -2.82
C HIS A 94 11.56 26.45 -1.29
N ARG A 95 10.99 25.49 -0.56
CA ARG A 95 10.78 25.59 0.90
C ARG A 95 12.07 25.39 1.69
N GLU A 96 12.84 24.39 1.32
CA GLU A 96 14.13 24.07 1.92
C GLU A 96 15.23 24.35 0.90
N ARG A 97 16.41 24.73 1.39
CA ARG A 97 17.59 25.02 0.57
C ARG A 97 18.75 24.21 1.08
N ASP A 98 19.56 23.71 0.17
CA ASP A 98 20.80 23.02 0.51
C ASP A 98 21.88 23.99 1.02
N GLU A 99 23.04 23.45 1.40
CA GLU A 99 24.20 24.22 1.87
C GLU A 99 24.70 25.24 0.82
N GLN A 100 24.38 25.02 -0.46
CA GLN A 100 24.69 25.90 -1.58
C GLN A 100 23.56 26.88 -1.91
N ASN A 101 22.55 27.01 -1.04
CA ASN A 101 21.40 27.92 -1.18
C ASN A 101 20.52 27.63 -2.42
N SER A 102 20.55 26.41 -2.93
CA SER A 102 19.74 25.95 -4.07
C SER A 102 18.48 25.20 -3.60
N PRO A 103 17.34 25.38 -4.29
CA PRO A 103 16.14 24.60 -3.99
C PRO A 103 16.33 23.14 -4.42
N PHE A 104 15.57 22.23 -3.83
CA PHE A 104 15.50 20.86 -4.33
C PHE A 104 14.97 20.87 -5.77
N LYS A 105 15.67 20.17 -6.68
CA LYS A 105 15.27 20.04 -8.08
C LYS A 105 15.34 18.58 -8.53
N GLN A 106 14.32 18.13 -9.25
CA GLN A 106 14.31 16.81 -9.87
C GLN A 106 13.65 16.87 -11.25
N THR A 107 14.29 16.21 -12.23
CA THR A 107 13.74 16.05 -13.58
C THR A 107 13.29 14.61 -13.78
N PHE A 108 12.10 14.44 -14.34
CA PHE A 108 11.47 13.17 -14.64
C PHE A 108 11.35 13.02 -16.15
N HIS A 109 11.92 11.95 -16.70
CA HIS A 109 11.88 11.62 -18.12
C HIS A 109 12.00 10.10 -18.27
N SER A 110 11.28 9.51 -19.21
CA SER A 110 11.34 8.08 -19.52
C SER A 110 11.27 7.84 -21.01
N GLU A 111 12.17 7.00 -21.51
CA GLU A 111 12.20 6.55 -22.91
C GLU A 111 11.60 5.14 -23.05
N GLY A 112 11.83 4.26 -22.07
CA GLY A 112 11.32 2.88 -22.05
C GLY A 112 9.91 2.73 -21.48
N GLY A 113 9.32 3.80 -20.94
CA GLY A 113 7.92 3.84 -20.51
C GLY A 113 7.57 2.77 -19.48
N LEU A 114 6.59 1.90 -19.80
CA LEU A 114 6.12 0.87 -18.88
C LEU A 114 7.18 -0.19 -18.52
N LEU A 115 8.16 -0.44 -19.39
CA LEU A 115 9.26 -1.38 -19.09
C LEU A 115 10.13 -0.88 -17.93
N GLU A 116 10.48 0.40 -17.97
CA GLU A 116 11.20 1.06 -16.87
C GLU A 116 10.34 1.10 -15.60
N PHE A 117 9.04 1.32 -15.74
CA PHE A 117 8.13 1.36 -14.59
C PHE A 117 8.07 0.02 -13.86
N VAL A 118 7.85 -1.07 -14.58
CA VAL A 118 7.83 -2.41 -13.98
C VAL A 118 9.18 -2.72 -13.34
N SER A 119 10.28 -2.38 -14.01
CA SER A 119 11.63 -2.59 -13.45
C SER A 119 11.87 -1.78 -12.18
N HIS A 120 11.36 -0.54 -12.13
CA HIS A 120 11.42 0.31 -10.94
C HIS A 120 10.59 -0.29 -9.78
N LEU A 121 9.37 -0.75 -10.05
CA LEU A 121 8.51 -1.40 -9.05
C LEU A 121 9.09 -2.73 -8.56
N ASP A 122 9.78 -3.46 -9.42
CA ASP A 122 10.38 -4.77 -9.12
C ASP A 122 11.82 -4.67 -8.59
N SER A 123 12.39 -3.47 -8.49
CA SER A 123 13.81 -3.20 -8.17
C SER A 123 14.31 -3.82 -6.85
N THR A 124 13.41 -4.04 -5.89
CA THR A 124 13.73 -4.64 -4.59
C THR A 124 13.58 -6.16 -4.57
N LYS A 125 13.10 -6.77 -5.66
CA LYS A 125 12.80 -8.19 -5.78
C LYS A 125 13.79 -8.85 -6.75
N VAL A 126 14.00 -10.15 -6.60
CA VAL A 126 14.85 -10.93 -7.52
C VAL A 126 13.99 -11.41 -8.68
N SER A 127 14.17 -10.79 -9.85
CA SER A 127 13.52 -11.20 -11.10
C SER A 127 13.92 -12.62 -11.49
N ILE A 128 12.97 -13.41 -12.01
CA ILE A 128 13.24 -14.72 -12.62
C ILE A 128 13.35 -14.63 -14.14
N MET A 129 13.13 -13.44 -14.70
CA MET A 129 13.14 -13.15 -16.13
C MET A 129 14.27 -12.18 -16.47
N PRO A 130 14.90 -12.31 -17.66
CA PRO A 130 15.96 -11.39 -18.07
C PRO A 130 15.45 -9.98 -18.38
N ALA A 131 14.25 -9.88 -18.95
CA ALA A 131 13.60 -8.62 -19.28
C ALA A 131 12.07 -8.73 -19.08
N PRO A 132 11.38 -7.63 -18.72
CA PRO A 132 9.92 -7.61 -18.68
C PRO A 132 9.30 -7.81 -20.07
N ILE A 133 8.13 -8.42 -20.11
CA ILE A 133 7.30 -8.55 -21.32
C ILE A 133 6.55 -7.25 -21.52
N LEU A 134 6.57 -6.71 -22.74
CA LEU A 134 5.73 -5.59 -23.16
C LEU A 134 4.65 -6.09 -24.11
N VAL A 135 3.40 -5.72 -23.81
CA VAL A 135 2.22 -5.92 -24.65
C VAL A 135 1.78 -4.54 -25.11
N GLU A 136 1.75 -4.33 -26.42
CA GLU A 136 1.16 -3.14 -27.03
C GLU A 136 0.16 -3.57 -28.10
N GLY A 137 -1.00 -2.93 -28.13
CA GLY A 137 -1.99 -3.20 -29.16
C GLY A 137 -3.17 -2.26 -29.09
N GLU A 138 -3.93 -2.21 -30.17
CA GLU A 138 -5.17 -1.46 -30.24
C GLU A 138 -6.31 -2.39 -30.68
N LYS A 139 -7.37 -2.46 -29.87
CA LYS A 139 -8.58 -3.22 -30.16
C LYS A 139 -9.79 -2.42 -29.70
N ASN A 140 -10.85 -2.39 -30.51
CA ASN A 140 -12.09 -1.66 -30.20
C ASN A 140 -11.86 -0.18 -29.84
N ASN A 141 -10.93 0.51 -30.51
CA ASN A 141 -10.50 1.89 -30.21
C ASN A 141 -9.98 2.08 -28.78
N VAL A 142 -9.52 1.00 -28.14
CA VAL A 142 -8.83 1.01 -26.86
C VAL A 142 -7.35 0.70 -27.13
N ILE A 143 -6.49 1.65 -26.80
CA ILE A 143 -5.04 1.43 -26.84
C ILE A 143 -4.66 0.76 -25.53
N VAL A 144 -4.06 -0.42 -25.62
CA VAL A 144 -3.65 -1.25 -24.49
C VAL A 144 -2.13 -1.30 -24.47
N GLN A 145 -1.56 -0.92 -23.34
CA GLN A 145 -0.14 -1.12 -23.02
C GLN A 145 -0.03 -1.85 -21.68
N VAL A 146 0.65 -2.98 -21.65
CA VAL A 146 0.90 -3.73 -20.42
C VAL A 146 2.36 -4.12 -20.37
N ALA A 147 3.04 -3.84 -19.26
CA ALA A 147 4.34 -4.43 -18.99
C ALA A 147 4.23 -5.39 -17.81
N MET A 148 4.92 -6.52 -17.85
CA MET A 148 4.93 -7.49 -16.75
C MET A 148 6.25 -8.25 -16.61
N THR A 149 6.59 -8.60 -15.37
CA THR A 149 7.71 -9.48 -15.04
C THR A 149 7.32 -10.42 -13.90
N TYR A 150 8.02 -11.54 -13.80
CA TYR A 150 7.94 -12.42 -12.64
C TYR A 150 9.20 -12.31 -11.79
N ASN A 151 9.00 -12.43 -10.48
CA ASN A 151 10.05 -12.47 -9.48
C ASN A 151 9.87 -13.68 -8.56
N THR A 152 10.86 -13.89 -7.70
CA THR A 152 10.89 -14.96 -6.70
C THR A 152 9.94 -14.72 -5.51
N GLY A 153 9.34 -13.53 -5.41
CA GLY A 153 8.43 -13.14 -4.34
C GLY A 153 7.12 -13.92 -4.36
N TYR A 154 6.30 -13.69 -3.33
CA TYR A 154 5.03 -14.39 -3.13
C TYR A 154 3.80 -13.50 -3.29
N SER A 155 4.01 -12.19 -3.46
CA SER A 155 2.93 -11.23 -3.62
C SER A 155 2.74 -10.84 -5.08
N GLU A 156 1.47 -10.70 -5.48
CA GLU A 156 1.09 -10.02 -6.70
C GLU A 156 1.25 -8.50 -6.51
N THR A 157 1.83 -7.81 -7.50
CA THR A 157 1.91 -6.35 -7.57
C THR A 157 1.38 -5.90 -8.93
N VAL A 158 0.09 -5.59 -9.00
CA VAL A 158 -0.53 -5.07 -10.23
C VAL A 158 -0.96 -3.63 -10.01
N VAL A 159 -0.42 -2.73 -10.82
CA VAL A 159 -0.77 -1.31 -10.84
C VAL A 159 -1.49 -1.02 -12.16
N SER A 160 -2.57 -0.26 -12.12
CA SER A 160 -3.42 -0.08 -13.31
C SER A 160 -3.84 1.37 -13.53
N TYR A 161 -3.88 1.78 -14.80
CA TYR A 161 -4.15 3.14 -15.22
C TYR A 161 -5.11 3.19 -16.40
N VAL A 162 -5.99 4.19 -16.37
CA VAL A 162 -6.89 4.53 -17.48
C VAL A 162 -6.70 6.01 -17.80
N ASN A 163 -6.20 6.34 -18.99
CA ASN A 163 -5.90 7.72 -19.37
C ASN A 163 -5.05 8.47 -18.32
N ASN A 164 -3.97 7.83 -17.85
CA ASN A 164 -3.06 8.30 -16.79
C ASN A 164 -3.66 8.43 -15.37
N ILE A 165 -4.91 8.00 -15.16
CA ILE A 165 -5.57 7.96 -13.84
C ILE A 165 -5.34 6.60 -13.21
N HIS A 166 -4.80 6.58 -12.00
CA HIS A 166 -4.54 5.34 -11.25
C HIS A 166 -5.86 4.73 -10.76
N THR A 167 -6.19 3.53 -11.22
CA THR A 167 -7.38 2.77 -10.80
C THR A 167 -7.03 1.84 -9.65
N ILE A 168 -7.06 2.37 -8.43
CA ILE A 168 -6.66 1.67 -7.19
C ILE A 168 -7.52 0.42 -6.94
N GLU A 169 -8.80 0.47 -7.29
CA GLU A 169 -9.74 -0.66 -7.16
C GLU A 169 -9.77 -1.55 -8.40
N GLY A 170 -8.96 -1.23 -9.42
CA GLY A 170 -8.89 -1.96 -10.69
C GLY A 170 -10.08 -1.69 -11.60
N GLY A 171 -10.74 -2.74 -12.06
CA GLY A 171 -11.88 -2.64 -13.00
C GLY A 171 -11.78 -3.63 -14.16
N MET A 172 -12.53 -3.35 -15.22
CA MET A 172 -12.69 -4.25 -16.37
C MET A 172 -11.37 -4.57 -17.10
N HIS A 173 -10.47 -3.60 -17.25
CA HIS A 173 -9.12 -3.78 -17.80
C HIS A 173 -8.27 -4.75 -16.98
N VAL A 174 -8.29 -4.63 -15.65
CA VAL A 174 -7.54 -5.52 -14.74
C VAL A 174 -8.11 -6.94 -14.79
N THR A 175 -9.44 -7.06 -14.80
CA THR A 175 -10.11 -8.37 -14.94
C THR A 175 -9.74 -9.04 -16.27
N GLY A 176 -9.73 -8.29 -17.38
CA GLY A 176 -9.33 -8.77 -18.70
C GLY A 176 -7.89 -9.28 -18.71
N PHE A 177 -6.96 -8.51 -18.15
CA PHE A 177 -5.56 -8.91 -17.98
C PHE A 177 -5.44 -10.22 -17.18
N LYS A 178 -6.06 -10.29 -15.99
CA LYS A 178 -5.98 -11.48 -15.12
C LYS A 178 -6.54 -12.73 -15.81
N ARG A 179 -7.65 -12.60 -16.55
CA ARG A 179 -8.25 -13.70 -17.33
C ARG A 179 -7.32 -14.17 -18.45
N ALA A 180 -6.79 -13.24 -19.24
CA ALA A 180 -5.86 -13.56 -20.33
C ALA A 180 -4.60 -14.27 -19.83
N LEU A 181 -4.00 -13.74 -18.76
CA LEU A 181 -2.81 -14.32 -18.13
C LEU A 181 -3.06 -15.77 -17.70
N THR A 182 -4.09 -16.00 -16.87
CA THR A 182 -4.42 -17.34 -16.36
C THR A 182 -4.73 -18.32 -17.49
N ARG A 183 -5.56 -17.93 -18.47
CA ARG A 183 -5.94 -18.82 -19.58
C ARG A 183 -4.75 -19.20 -20.45
N THR A 184 -3.91 -18.22 -20.80
CA THR A 184 -2.78 -18.42 -21.73
C THR A 184 -1.69 -19.27 -21.08
N LEU A 185 -1.30 -18.96 -19.84
CA LEU A 185 -0.32 -19.77 -19.10
C LEU A 185 -0.83 -21.18 -18.82
N LYS A 186 -2.11 -21.33 -18.46
CA LYS A 186 -2.71 -22.66 -18.26
C LYS A 186 -2.68 -23.48 -19.54
N SER A 187 -3.12 -22.91 -20.67
CA SER A 187 -3.10 -23.62 -21.95
C SER A 187 -1.69 -24.05 -22.37
N TYR A 188 -0.68 -23.22 -22.12
CA TYR A 188 0.71 -23.56 -22.39
C TYR A 188 1.23 -24.68 -21.45
N ALA A 189 0.88 -24.60 -20.17
CA ALA A 189 1.26 -25.60 -19.16
C ALA A 189 0.63 -26.97 -19.42
N ASP A 190 -0.64 -27.00 -19.88
CA ASP A 190 -1.33 -28.22 -20.30
C ASP A 190 -0.66 -28.84 -21.54
N LYS A 191 -0.40 -28.04 -22.58
CA LYS A 191 0.27 -28.50 -23.82
C LYS A 191 1.68 -29.03 -23.60
N SER A 192 2.43 -28.45 -22.66
CA SER A 192 3.80 -28.85 -22.36
C SER A 192 3.92 -30.09 -21.46
N GLY A 193 2.81 -30.61 -20.94
CA GLY A 193 2.78 -31.80 -20.06
C GLY A 193 3.46 -31.59 -18.69
N LEU A 194 3.76 -30.34 -18.31
CA LEU A 194 4.42 -30.00 -17.05
C LEU A 194 3.48 -30.18 -15.84
N LEU A 195 2.18 -30.00 -16.06
CA LEU A 195 1.16 -30.10 -15.01
C LEU A 195 0.85 -31.54 -14.59
N GLU A 196 0.80 -32.47 -15.55
CA GLU A 196 0.52 -33.88 -15.28
C GLU A 196 1.55 -34.52 -14.34
N LYS A 197 2.82 -34.10 -14.46
CA LYS A 197 3.90 -34.54 -13.57
C LYS A 197 3.72 -34.08 -12.13
N ALA A 198 3.11 -32.92 -11.93
CA ALA A 198 2.93 -32.33 -10.61
C ALA A 198 1.75 -32.93 -9.83
N LYS A 199 0.74 -33.51 -10.51
CA LYS A 199 -0.50 -34.05 -9.90
C LYS A 199 -1.18 -33.08 -8.92
N ILE A 200 -1.13 -31.79 -9.22
CA ILE A 200 -1.61 -30.71 -8.34
C ILE A 200 -2.62 -29.86 -9.10
N GLU A 201 -3.75 -29.59 -8.45
CA GLU A 201 -4.73 -28.65 -8.94
C GLU A 201 -4.17 -27.23 -8.83
N ILE A 202 -4.09 -26.52 -9.95
CA ILE A 202 -3.64 -25.13 -10.03
C ILE A 202 -4.84 -24.21 -10.26
N ILE A 203 -4.92 -23.14 -9.48
CA ILE A 203 -5.99 -22.12 -9.57
C ILE A 203 -5.43 -20.80 -10.10
N GLY A 204 -6.32 -19.85 -10.42
CA GLY A 204 -5.93 -18.57 -11.01
C GLY A 204 -4.92 -17.77 -10.19
N ASP A 205 -5.00 -17.80 -8.85
CA ASP A 205 -4.06 -17.08 -7.97
C ASP A 205 -2.64 -17.59 -8.07
N ASP A 206 -2.44 -18.88 -8.31
CA ASP A 206 -1.11 -19.48 -8.42
C ASP A 206 -0.34 -18.89 -9.62
N PHE A 207 -1.05 -18.51 -10.68
CA PHE A 207 -0.46 -17.84 -11.85
C PHE A 207 -0.03 -16.40 -11.59
N ARG A 208 -0.56 -15.76 -10.55
CA ARG A 208 -0.29 -14.36 -10.20
C ARG A 208 0.77 -14.21 -9.12
N GLU A 209 1.17 -15.31 -8.48
CA GLU A 209 2.16 -15.28 -7.42
C GLU A 209 3.53 -14.81 -7.95
N GLY A 210 4.07 -13.73 -7.36
CA GLY A 210 5.34 -13.15 -7.77
C GLY A 210 5.27 -12.37 -9.08
N LEU A 211 4.07 -12.05 -9.59
CA LEU A 211 3.86 -11.19 -10.74
C LEU A 211 3.97 -9.71 -10.33
N THR A 212 4.77 -8.94 -11.06
CA THR A 212 4.70 -7.47 -11.05
C THR A 212 4.25 -7.00 -12.44
N ALA A 213 3.16 -6.25 -12.52
CA ALA A 213 2.64 -5.74 -13.79
C ALA A 213 2.10 -4.32 -13.69
N VAL A 214 2.27 -3.55 -14.78
CA VAL A 214 1.66 -2.24 -14.97
C VAL A 214 0.76 -2.29 -16.20
N ILE A 215 -0.51 -1.94 -16.01
CA ILE A 215 -1.53 -1.92 -17.05
C ILE A 215 -1.90 -0.46 -17.33
N SER A 216 -1.76 0.00 -18.56
CA SER A 216 -2.19 1.33 -19.00
C SER A 216 -3.10 1.20 -20.21
N VAL A 217 -4.33 1.70 -20.09
CA VAL A 217 -5.27 1.73 -21.21
C VAL A 217 -5.67 3.17 -21.53
N LYS A 218 -5.79 3.48 -22.82
CA LYS A 218 -6.35 4.74 -23.30
C LYS A 218 -7.72 4.47 -23.90
N VAL A 219 -8.73 5.12 -23.33
CA VAL A 219 -10.14 4.92 -23.66
C VAL A 219 -10.72 6.28 -24.00
N ALA A 220 -11.48 6.40 -25.09
CA ALA A 220 -12.10 7.66 -25.49
C ALA A 220 -13.13 8.14 -24.44
N GLU A 221 -14.03 7.25 -24.03
CA GLU A 221 -15.12 7.53 -23.09
C GLU A 221 -15.09 6.60 -21.88
N PRO A 222 -14.11 6.73 -20.95
CA PRO A 222 -14.07 5.91 -19.76
C PRO A 222 -15.23 6.21 -18.81
N GLN A 223 -15.93 5.16 -18.41
CA GLN A 223 -16.97 5.12 -17.40
C GLN A 223 -16.37 4.54 -16.12
N PHE A 224 -16.38 5.33 -15.05
CA PHE A 224 -15.88 4.90 -13.75
C PHE A 224 -17.03 4.66 -12.78
N GLU A 225 -16.84 3.72 -11.86
CA GLU A 225 -17.72 3.57 -10.69
C GLU A 225 -17.42 4.73 -9.72
N GLY A 226 -18.36 5.68 -9.60
CA GLY A 226 -18.22 6.84 -8.71
C GLY A 226 -17.27 7.94 -9.19
N GLN A 227 -17.22 9.04 -8.44
CA GLN A 227 -16.48 10.26 -8.82
C GLN A 227 -14.96 10.15 -8.60
N THR A 228 -14.52 9.30 -7.67
CA THR A 228 -13.10 9.12 -7.32
C THR A 228 -12.30 8.41 -8.42
N LYS A 229 -12.98 7.88 -9.46
CA LYS A 229 -12.38 7.21 -10.63
C LYS A 229 -11.42 6.08 -10.26
N THR A 230 -11.75 5.36 -9.19
CA THR A 230 -10.93 4.28 -8.65
C THR A 230 -11.12 2.96 -9.40
N LYS A 231 -12.27 2.77 -10.05
CA LYS A 231 -12.63 1.53 -10.74
C LYS A 231 -13.27 1.75 -12.11
N LEU A 232 -12.77 1.07 -13.13
CA LEU A 232 -13.28 1.15 -14.52
C LEU A 232 -14.44 0.18 -14.78
N GLY A 233 -15.53 0.68 -15.37
CA GLY A 233 -16.76 -0.07 -15.67
C GLY A 233 -16.98 -0.46 -17.14
N ASN A 234 -16.20 0.05 -18.10
CA ASN A 234 -16.39 -0.26 -19.53
C ASN A 234 -16.15 -1.74 -19.84
N ALA A 235 -17.21 -2.48 -20.22
CA ALA A 235 -17.10 -3.90 -20.53
C ALA A 235 -16.28 -4.17 -21.81
N GLU A 236 -16.34 -3.29 -22.81
CA GLU A 236 -15.57 -3.44 -24.06
C GLU A 236 -14.05 -3.42 -23.82
N VAL A 237 -13.59 -2.72 -22.78
CA VAL A 237 -12.18 -2.65 -22.42
C VAL A 237 -11.66 -4.00 -21.92
N GLN A 238 -12.51 -4.79 -21.23
CA GLN A 238 -12.12 -6.12 -20.79
C GLN A 238 -11.71 -7.00 -21.98
N GLY A 239 -12.55 -7.05 -23.02
CA GLY A 239 -12.29 -7.84 -24.22
C GLY A 239 -11.04 -7.37 -24.98
N ALA A 240 -10.86 -6.06 -25.10
CA ALA A 240 -9.68 -5.48 -25.76
C ALA A 240 -8.37 -5.88 -25.04
N VAL A 241 -8.30 -5.70 -23.72
CA VAL A 241 -7.11 -6.09 -22.94
C VAL A 241 -6.90 -7.60 -23.00
N GLU A 242 -7.97 -8.38 -22.85
CA GLU A 242 -7.88 -9.83 -22.84
C GLU A 242 -7.30 -10.39 -24.15
N SER A 243 -7.73 -9.86 -25.30
CA SER A 243 -7.20 -10.27 -26.61
C SER A 243 -5.75 -9.86 -26.82
N CYS A 244 -5.38 -8.59 -26.57
CA CYS A 244 -4.01 -8.11 -26.77
C CYS A 244 -3.00 -8.88 -25.90
N VAL A 245 -3.35 -9.09 -24.63
CA VAL A 245 -2.48 -9.80 -23.69
C VAL A 245 -2.36 -11.28 -24.07
N ALA A 246 -3.46 -11.94 -24.42
CA ALA A 246 -3.41 -13.36 -24.78
C ALA A 246 -2.58 -13.61 -26.04
N GLU A 247 -2.69 -12.73 -27.04
CA GLU A 247 -1.94 -12.83 -28.30
C GLU A 247 -0.43 -12.67 -28.07
N VAL A 248 0.00 -11.57 -27.47
CA VAL A 248 1.42 -11.29 -27.24
C VAL A 248 2.03 -12.30 -26.27
N LEU A 249 1.31 -12.66 -25.20
CA LEU A 249 1.81 -13.64 -24.24
C LEU A 249 1.91 -15.03 -24.87
N HIS A 250 1.01 -15.41 -25.78
CA HIS A 250 1.12 -16.67 -26.49
C HIS A 250 2.39 -16.72 -27.35
N TYR A 251 2.64 -15.68 -28.16
CA TYR A 251 3.87 -15.62 -28.97
C TYR A 251 5.13 -15.61 -28.11
N TYR A 252 5.14 -14.82 -27.02
CA TYR A 252 6.27 -14.78 -26.11
C TYR A 252 6.61 -16.16 -25.54
N LEU A 253 5.62 -16.93 -25.08
CA LEU A 253 5.85 -18.25 -24.49
C LEU A 253 6.39 -19.28 -25.51
N GLU A 254 5.96 -19.19 -26.77
CA GLU A 254 6.45 -20.05 -27.86
C GLU A 254 7.89 -19.67 -28.28
N GLU A 255 8.20 -18.38 -28.34
CA GLU A 255 9.54 -17.87 -28.71
C GLU A 255 10.56 -18.03 -27.58
N HIS A 256 10.12 -18.02 -26.32
CA HIS A 256 10.97 -18.01 -25.12
C HIS A 256 10.69 -19.24 -24.23
N PRO A 257 10.98 -20.47 -24.69
CA PRO A 257 10.61 -21.69 -23.98
C PRO A 257 11.35 -21.89 -22.65
N LYS A 258 12.53 -21.28 -22.46
CA LYS A 258 13.27 -21.35 -21.19
C LYS A 258 12.58 -20.52 -20.12
N GLU A 259 12.21 -19.30 -20.45
CA GLU A 259 11.49 -18.34 -19.63
C GLU A 259 10.10 -18.85 -19.31
N ALA A 260 9.40 -19.39 -20.32
CA ALA A 260 8.10 -20.03 -20.13
C ALA A 260 8.17 -21.17 -19.08
N LYS A 261 9.19 -22.04 -19.15
CA LYS A 261 9.41 -23.09 -18.14
C LYS A 261 9.68 -22.52 -16.74
N LEU A 262 10.44 -21.43 -16.62
CA LEU A 262 10.69 -20.77 -15.34
C LEU A 262 9.39 -20.25 -14.72
N ILE A 263 8.55 -19.59 -15.52
CA ILE A 263 7.25 -19.08 -15.08
C ILE A 263 6.36 -20.25 -14.63
N ILE A 264 6.20 -21.29 -15.45
CA ILE A 264 5.35 -22.44 -15.08
C ILE A 264 5.88 -23.16 -13.83
N ASN A 265 7.20 -23.33 -13.67
CA ASN A 265 7.77 -23.92 -12.46
C ASN A 265 7.47 -23.07 -11.21
N LYS A 266 7.54 -21.74 -11.31
CA LYS A 266 7.15 -20.82 -10.23
C LYS A 266 5.68 -21.02 -9.84
N VAL A 267 4.78 -21.13 -10.83
CA VAL A 267 3.36 -21.42 -10.60
C VAL A 267 3.14 -22.78 -9.92
N ILE A 268 3.88 -23.82 -10.32
CA ILE A 268 3.81 -25.14 -9.67
C ILE A 268 4.24 -25.06 -8.20
N VAL A 269 5.33 -24.33 -7.91
CA VAL A 269 5.80 -24.13 -6.53
C VAL A 269 4.77 -23.35 -5.71
N ALA A 270 4.14 -22.32 -6.29
CA ALA A 270 3.05 -21.58 -5.65
C ALA A 270 1.87 -22.50 -5.31
N ALA A 271 1.42 -23.33 -6.26
CA ALA A 271 0.33 -24.29 -6.06
C ALA A 271 0.67 -25.34 -4.99
N GLN A 272 1.90 -25.86 -4.98
CA GLN A 272 2.41 -26.75 -3.92
C GLN A 272 2.35 -26.09 -2.54
N ALA A 273 2.84 -24.85 -2.44
CA ALA A 273 2.84 -24.07 -1.21
C ALA A 273 1.41 -23.81 -0.70
N ARG A 274 0.46 -23.50 -1.60
CA ARG A 274 -0.96 -23.32 -1.28
C ARG A 274 -1.58 -24.62 -0.76
N GLN A 275 -1.37 -25.75 -1.43
CA GLN A 275 -1.90 -27.04 -0.97
C GLN A 275 -1.31 -27.45 0.39
N ALA A 276 -0.01 -27.23 0.59
CA ALA A 276 0.64 -27.46 1.88
C ALA A 276 0.04 -26.54 2.96
N ALA A 277 -0.18 -25.26 2.67
CA ALA A 277 -0.84 -24.32 3.57
C ALA A 277 -2.26 -24.76 3.94
N ARG A 278 -3.03 -25.26 2.97
CA ARG A 278 -4.38 -25.78 3.18
C ARG A 278 -4.36 -27.01 4.08
N LYS A 279 -3.49 -27.99 3.82
CA LYS A 279 -3.33 -29.19 4.66
C LYS A 279 -2.91 -28.83 6.09
N ALA A 280 -1.97 -27.89 6.24
CA ALA A 280 -1.54 -27.39 7.55
C ALA A 280 -2.71 -26.71 8.29
N ARG A 281 -3.47 -25.84 7.61
CA ARG A 281 -4.68 -25.20 8.16
C ARG A 281 -5.74 -26.22 8.56
N GLU A 282 -6.04 -27.19 7.71
CA GLU A 282 -7.00 -28.28 8.01
C GLU A 282 -6.55 -29.11 9.22
N MET A 283 -5.24 -29.38 9.35
CA MET A 283 -4.68 -30.08 10.51
C MET A 283 -4.81 -29.25 11.80
N VAL A 284 -4.56 -27.94 11.73
CA VAL A 284 -4.75 -27.01 12.87
C VAL A 284 -6.23 -26.88 13.22
N GLN A 285 -7.13 -26.76 12.23
CA GLN A 285 -8.57 -26.70 12.47
C GLN A 285 -9.11 -28.00 13.06
N ARG A 286 -8.69 -29.17 12.57
CA ARG A 286 -9.06 -30.46 13.18
C ARG A 286 -8.57 -30.57 14.62
N LYS A 287 -7.36 -30.09 14.92
CA LYS A 287 -6.87 -29.99 16.31
C LYS A 287 -7.68 -28.99 17.15
N ASN A 288 -8.10 -27.86 16.58
CA ASN A 288 -8.94 -26.86 17.27
C ASN A 288 -10.38 -27.35 17.53
N VAL A 289 -10.97 -28.17 16.64
CA VAL A 289 -12.29 -28.78 16.87
C VAL A 289 -12.24 -29.79 18.03
N LEU A 290 -11.13 -30.50 18.19
CA LEU A 290 -10.86 -31.35 19.35
C LEU A 290 -10.41 -30.58 20.61
N MET A 291 -9.95 -29.34 20.47
CA MET A 291 -9.45 -28.46 21.55
C MET A 291 -10.24 -27.17 21.66
N SER A 292 -11.57 -27.23 21.56
CA SER A 292 -12.49 -26.11 21.33
C SER A 292 -12.55 -25.01 22.40
N ASN A 293 -11.52 -24.79 23.22
CA ASN A 293 -11.40 -23.62 24.11
C ASN A 293 -9.96 -23.30 24.59
N SER A 294 -8.89 -23.87 24.03
CA SER A 294 -7.55 -23.54 24.52
C SER A 294 -7.01 -22.24 23.92
N LEU A 295 -7.18 -21.15 24.66
CA LEU A 295 -6.42 -19.91 24.46
C LEU A 295 -4.91 -20.22 24.44
N PRO A 296 -4.07 -19.44 23.74
CA PRO A 296 -2.64 -19.64 23.76
C PRO A 296 -2.14 -19.71 25.21
N GLY A 297 -1.35 -20.72 25.56
CA GLY A 297 -0.95 -20.94 26.96
C GLY A 297 -0.17 -19.77 27.60
N LYS A 298 0.30 -18.81 26.79
CA LYS A 298 0.98 -17.58 27.21
C LYS A 298 0.04 -16.37 27.34
N LEU A 299 -1.18 -16.44 26.77
CA LEU A 299 -2.15 -15.36 26.88
C LEU A 299 -2.64 -15.28 28.32
N ALA A 300 -2.41 -14.14 28.96
CA ALA A 300 -3.13 -13.79 30.17
C ALA A 300 -4.41 -13.08 29.73
N ASP A 301 -5.55 -13.76 29.81
CA ASP A 301 -6.82 -13.18 29.35
C ASP A 301 -7.46 -12.22 30.37
N CYS A 302 -8.48 -11.47 29.95
CA CYS A 302 -9.35 -10.67 30.79
C CYS A 302 -10.65 -11.40 31.16
N SER A 303 -11.35 -10.95 32.21
CA SER A 303 -12.62 -11.57 32.62
C SER A 303 -13.85 -11.03 31.88
N GLU A 304 -13.77 -9.81 31.37
CA GLU A 304 -14.82 -9.16 30.57
C GLU A 304 -14.96 -9.88 29.21
N ARG A 305 -16.20 -9.94 28.72
CA ARG A 305 -16.52 -10.65 27.47
C ARG A 305 -17.02 -9.74 26.37
N ASP A 306 -17.42 -8.50 26.69
CA ASP A 306 -17.79 -7.50 25.69
C ASP A 306 -16.53 -7.01 24.95
N PRO A 307 -16.37 -7.33 23.65
CA PRO A 307 -15.20 -6.92 22.88
C PRO A 307 -14.96 -5.41 22.85
N ALA A 308 -16.03 -4.61 22.97
CA ALA A 308 -15.93 -3.15 22.96
C ALA A 308 -15.21 -2.59 24.19
N LEU A 309 -15.27 -3.31 25.30
CA LEU A 309 -14.62 -2.94 26.56
C LEU A 309 -13.24 -3.59 26.71
N CYS A 310 -12.99 -4.69 26.00
CA CYS A 310 -11.78 -5.47 26.15
C CYS A 310 -10.58 -4.91 25.36
N GLU A 311 -9.42 -4.94 26.02
CA GLU A 311 -8.14 -4.46 25.49
C GLU A 311 -7.13 -5.62 25.42
N LEU A 312 -6.40 -5.75 24.33
CA LEU A 312 -5.30 -6.70 24.18
C LEU A 312 -3.97 -5.96 24.03
N PHE A 313 -3.04 -6.20 24.95
CA PHE A 313 -1.68 -5.68 24.87
C PHE A 313 -0.75 -6.74 24.28
N LEU A 314 -0.13 -6.41 23.15
CA LEU A 314 0.94 -7.18 22.53
C LEU A 314 2.28 -6.66 23.08
N VAL A 315 2.97 -7.49 23.86
CA VAL A 315 4.14 -7.07 24.65
C VAL A 315 5.41 -7.77 24.20
N GLU A 316 6.52 -7.05 24.19
CA GLU A 316 7.84 -7.60 23.85
C GLU A 316 8.40 -8.48 24.99
N GLY A 317 8.45 -9.79 24.75
CA GLY A 317 9.05 -10.77 25.65
C GLY A 317 8.25 -11.09 26.92
N ASP A 318 8.69 -12.15 27.62
CA ASP A 318 8.04 -12.58 28.87
C ASP A 318 8.33 -11.62 30.04
N SER A 319 9.44 -10.87 29.98
CA SER A 319 9.83 -9.93 31.04
C SER A 319 8.82 -8.77 31.14
N ALA A 320 8.64 -8.01 30.06
CA ALA A 320 7.63 -6.96 30.01
C ALA A 320 6.22 -7.54 30.10
N GLY A 321 5.99 -8.75 29.56
CA GLY A 321 4.72 -9.47 29.74
C GLY A 321 4.38 -9.75 31.21
N GLY A 322 5.36 -10.11 32.03
CA GLY A 322 5.20 -10.33 33.47
C GLY A 322 4.81 -9.05 34.22
N THR A 323 5.53 -7.95 33.97
CA THR A 323 5.24 -6.64 34.55
C THR A 323 3.87 -6.13 34.12
N ALA A 324 3.55 -6.22 32.83
CA ALA A 324 2.23 -5.84 32.29
C ALA A 324 1.11 -6.68 32.91
N LYS A 325 1.33 -7.98 33.09
CA LYS A 325 0.34 -8.87 33.74
C LYS A 325 0.06 -8.48 35.20
N MET A 326 1.06 -8.00 35.93
CA MET A 326 0.90 -7.54 37.31
C MET A 326 0.25 -6.16 37.39
N GLY A 327 0.57 -5.25 36.48
CA GLY A 327 0.06 -3.87 36.47
C GLY A 327 -1.32 -3.68 35.85
N ARG A 328 -1.84 -4.66 35.11
CA ARG A 328 -3.10 -4.53 34.37
C ARG A 328 -4.33 -4.56 35.27
N ASN A 329 -5.41 -3.97 34.76
CA ASN A 329 -6.74 -4.30 35.23
C ASN A 329 -7.22 -5.62 34.60
N ARG A 330 -7.16 -6.72 35.37
CA ARG A 330 -7.58 -8.06 34.92
C ARG A 330 -9.03 -8.13 34.44
N ARG A 331 -9.86 -7.14 34.77
CA ARG A 331 -11.26 -7.09 34.33
C ARG A 331 -11.34 -7.02 32.81
N PHE A 332 -10.63 -6.08 32.18
CA PHE A 332 -10.80 -5.80 30.75
C PHE A 332 -9.48 -5.81 29.95
N GLN A 333 -8.32 -5.97 30.58
CA GLN A 333 -7.03 -5.94 29.89
C GLN A 333 -6.42 -7.34 29.80
N ALA A 334 -6.21 -7.83 28.57
CA ALA A 334 -5.50 -9.06 28.22
C ALA A 334 -4.04 -8.75 27.82
N ILE A 335 -3.12 -9.66 28.12
CA ILE A 335 -1.68 -9.52 27.82
C ILE A 335 -1.21 -10.73 27.02
N LEU A 336 -0.65 -10.50 25.84
CA LEU A 336 0.01 -11.50 25.01
C LEU A 336 1.49 -11.16 24.84
N PRO A 337 2.40 -11.85 25.55
CA PRO A 337 3.83 -11.70 25.33
C PRO A 337 4.26 -12.38 24.03
N LEU A 338 5.06 -11.67 23.23
CA LEU A 338 5.62 -12.14 21.97
C LEU A 338 7.12 -12.40 22.14
N LYS A 339 7.58 -13.58 21.72
CA LYS A 339 9.00 -13.97 21.85
C LYS A 339 9.77 -13.79 20.56
N GLY A 340 10.92 -13.14 20.68
CA GLY A 340 11.86 -12.95 19.57
C GLY A 340 11.30 -12.04 18.48
N LYS A 341 12.04 -11.94 17.36
CA LYS A 341 11.59 -11.18 16.20
C LYS A 341 10.47 -11.94 15.51
N ILE A 342 9.34 -11.26 15.30
CA ILE A 342 8.20 -11.83 14.57
C ILE A 342 8.63 -12.13 13.13
N LEU A 343 8.09 -13.20 12.55
CA LEU A 343 8.32 -13.51 11.14
C LEU A 343 7.89 -12.33 10.28
N ASN A 344 8.77 -11.84 9.40
CA ASN A 344 8.39 -10.84 8.41
C ASN A 344 7.44 -11.47 7.40
N VAL A 345 6.15 -11.18 7.57
CA VAL A 345 5.08 -11.77 6.76
C VAL A 345 5.00 -11.21 5.35
N GLU A 346 5.67 -10.09 5.06
CA GLU A 346 5.78 -9.56 3.69
C GLU A 346 6.71 -10.43 2.83
N LYS A 347 7.74 -11.02 3.45
CA LYS A 347 8.76 -11.84 2.77
C LYS A 347 8.52 -13.35 2.91
N ALA A 348 7.51 -13.76 3.69
CA ALA A 348 7.28 -15.16 4.00
C ALA A 348 6.09 -15.75 3.24
N GLN A 349 6.21 -17.03 2.89
CA GLN A 349 5.09 -17.81 2.31
C GLN A 349 3.97 -17.98 3.33
N THR A 350 2.74 -17.99 2.84
CA THR A 350 1.53 -18.14 3.65
C THR A 350 1.57 -19.35 4.59
N TYR A 351 2.10 -20.51 4.17
CA TYR A 351 2.19 -21.68 5.06
C TYR A 351 3.18 -21.47 6.22
N LYS A 352 4.31 -20.80 5.99
CA LYS A 352 5.30 -20.50 7.05
C LYS A 352 4.74 -19.52 8.07
N ILE A 353 3.85 -18.65 7.63
CA ILE A 353 3.13 -17.70 8.48
C ILE A 353 2.17 -18.46 9.40
N TYR A 354 1.42 -19.43 8.88
CA TYR A 354 0.53 -20.27 9.70
C TYR A 354 1.27 -21.22 10.65
N ASP A 355 2.46 -21.69 10.26
CA ASP A 355 3.29 -22.55 11.09
C ASP A 355 4.04 -21.77 12.19
N ASN A 356 4.18 -20.45 12.02
CA ASN A 356 4.84 -19.60 13.01
C ASN A 356 4.03 -19.51 14.31
N GLU A 357 4.67 -19.85 15.44
CA GLU A 357 4.03 -19.84 16.76
C GLU A 357 3.52 -18.46 17.16
N GLN A 358 4.27 -17.38 16.92
CA GLN A 358 3.89 -16.02 17.34
C GLN A 358 2.65 -15.55 16.56
N VAL A 359 2.66 -15.72 15.25
CA VAL A 359 1.53 -15.36 14.39
C VAL A 359 0.28 -16.17 14.76
N ARG A 360 0.42 -17.47 14.96
CA ARG A 360 -0.69 -18.33 15.39
C ARG A 360 -1.23 -17.91 16.75
N ASN A 361 -0.37 -17.59 17.72
CA ASN A 361 -0.80 -17.13 19.03
C ASN A 361 -1.58 -15.81 18.93
N MET A 362 -1.15 -14.87 18.08
CA MET A 362 -1.88 -13.63 17.82
C MET A 362 -3.26 -13.88 17.21
N ILE A 363 -3.33 -14.70 16.16
CA ILE A 363 -4.60 -15.05 15.49
C ILE A 363 -5.57 -15.70 16.48
N THR A 364 -5.11 -16.70 17.24
CA THR A 364 -5.94 -17.38 18.24
C THR A 364 -6.37 -16.44 19.36
N ALA A 365 -5.49 -15.55 19.83
CA ALA A 365 -5.84 -14.58 20.87
C ALA A 365 -6.96 -13.64 20.38
N LEU A 366 -6.84 -13.10 19.17
CA LEU A 366 -7.82 -12.19 18.57
C LEU A 366 -9.18 -12.84 18.29
N GLY A 367 -9.25 -14.18 18.25
CA GLY A 367 -10.48 -14.93 18.01
C GLY A 367 -10.97 -14.91 16.56
N VAL A 368 -10.13 -14.40 15.65
CA VAL A 368 -10.45 -14.30 14.23
C VAL A 368 -9.99 -15.55 13.49
N SER A 369 -10.84 -16.06 12.60
CA SER A 369 -10.45 -17.06 11.61
C SER A 369 -9.94 -16.35 10.37
N MET A 370 -8.71 -16.65 9.96
CA MET A 370 -8.25 -16.27 8.62
C MET A 370 -9.11 -17.03 7.59
N GLY A 371 -9.75 -16.30 6.66
CA GLY A 371 -10.69 -16.82 5.67
C GLY A 371 -10.20 -18.09 4.96
N THR A 372 -11.11 -19.02 4.71
CA THR A 372 -10.82 -20.36 4.19
C THR A 372 -10.62 -20.43 2.69
N ASP A 373 -11.03 -19.43 1.92
CA ASP A 373 -11.08 -19.55 0.46
C ASP A 373 -10.43 -18.32 -0.17
N GLY A 374 -9.61 -18.52 -1.20
CA GLY A 374 -8.88 -17.48 -1.94
C GLY A 374 -9.76 -16.46 -2.69
N THR A 375 -10.99 -16.24 -2.21
CA THR A 375 -11.95 -15.27 -2.71
C THR A 375 -12.31 -14.20 -1.69
N ASP A 376 -12.01 -14.39 -0.40
CA ASP A 376 -12.20 -13.35 0.63
C ASP A 376 -10.96 -13.23 1.52
N GLN A 377 -10.19 -12.17 1.32
CA GLN A 377 -9.27 -11.66 2.36
C GLN A 377 -10.02 -11.02 3.54
N ALA A 378 -11.36 -11.15 3.59
CA ALA A 378 -12.17 -10.68 4.70
C ALA A 378 -11.86 -11.56 5.93
N THR A 379 -11.07 -11.03 6.84
CA THR A 379 -11.05 -11.54 8.22
C THR A 379 -12.46 -11.35 8.77
N HIS A 380 -13.14 -12.42 9.21
CA HIS A 380 -14.42 -12.28 9.89
C HIS A 380 -14.20 -11.56 11.24
N LEU A 381 -14.22 -10.22 11.21
CA LEU A 381 -14.07 -9.37 12.39
C LEU A 381 -15.26 -9.44 13.33
N ASP A 382 -16.38 -10.05 12.92
CA ASP A 382 -17.54 -10.30 13.80
C ASP A 382 -17.18 -11.12 15.05
N LYS A 383 -16.06 -11.85 15.00
CA LYS A 383 -15.55 -12.66 16.10
C LYS A 383 -14.35 -12.03 16.82
N LEU A 384 -14.01 -10.78 16.51
CA LEU A 384 -12.90 -10.09 17.14
C LEU A 384 -13.16 -9.97 18.65
N ARG A 385 -12.22 -10.46 19.47
CA ARG A 385 -12.39 -10.51 20.93
C ARG A 385 -12.04 -9.21 21.65
N TYR A 386 -11.30 -8.32 20.99
CA TYR A 386 -10.79 -7.07 21.58
C TYR A 386 -10.89 -5.94 20.55
N HIS A 387 -11.68 -4.91 20.83
CA HIS A 387 -11.81 -3.73 19.95
C HIS A 387 -10.67 -2.72 20.17
N LYS A 388 -9.82 -2.94 21.16
CA LYS A 388 -8.57 -2.19 21.34
C LYS A 388 -7.40 -3.15 21.40
N ILE A 389 -6.56 -3.10 20.40
CA ILE A 389 -5.33 -3.88 20.30
C ILE A 389 -4.18 -2.89 20.41
N VAL A 390 -3.40 -2.99 21.48
CA VAL A 390 -2.34 -2.05 21.82
C VAL A 390 -0.99 -2.73 21.63
N ILE A 391 -0.18 -2.19 20.73
CA ILE A 391 1.22 -2.59 20.56
C ILE A 391 2.05 -1.87 21.62
N MET A 392 2.62 -2.62 22.56
CA MET A 392 3.45 -2.11 23.64
C MET A 392 4.85 -2.72 23.58
N THR A 393 5.72 -2.06 22.83
CA THR A 393 7.13 -2.42 22.60
C THR A 393 8.05 -1.39 23.23
N ASP A 394 9.30 -1.76 23.49
CA ASP A 394 10.28 -0.86 24.07
C ASP A 394 10.65 0.28 23.10
N ALA A 395 11.08 1.42 23.67
CA ALA A 395 11.47 2.62 22.94
C ALA A 395 12.91 2.55 22.41
N ASP A 396 13.33 1.37 21.92
CA ASP A 396 14.64 1.13 21.33
C ASP A 396 14.54 0.69 19.85
N VAL A 397 15.67 0.31 19.28
CA VAL A 397 15.78 -0.11 17.88
C VAL A 397 15.07 -1.45 17.65
N ASP A 398 15.12 -2.38 18.61
CA ASP A 398 14.51 -3.70 18.48
C ASP A 398 12.99 -3.63 18.65
N GLY A 399 12.48 -2.86 19.61
CA GLY A 399 11.07 -2.58 19.80
C GLY A 399 10.46 -1.85 18.58
N SER A 400 11.19 -0.89 17.99
CA SER A 400 10.79 -0.24 16.74
C SER A 400 10.69 -1.23 15.57
N HIS A 401 11.61 -2.21 15.50
CA HIS A 401 11.57 -3.26 14.49
C HIS A 401 10.39 -4.21 14.70
N ILE A 402 10.16 -4.68 15.94
CA ILE A 402 9.02 -5.55 16.28
C ILE A 402 7.69 -4.83 15.98
N ARG A 403 7.57 -3.56 16.37
CA ARG A 403 6.41 -2.72 16.04
C ARG A 403 6.13 -2.69 14.54
N THR A 404 7.18 -2.50 13.72
CA THR A 404 7.06 -2.51 12.26
C THR A 404 6.56 -3.86 11.73
N LEU A 405 7.07 -4.97 12.27
CA LEU A 405 6.65 -6.33 11.88
C LEU A 405 5.19 -6.60 12.25
N ILE A 406 4.74 -6.17 13.43
CA ILE A 406 3.34 -6.29 13.87
C ILE A 406 2.43 -5.44 12.96
N LEU A 407 2.81 -4.18 12.70
CA LEU A 407 2.07 -3.29 11.81
C LEU A 407 1.95 -3.89 10.40
N THR A 408 3.05 -4.45 9.88
CA THR A 408 3.06 -5.14 8.59
C THR A 408 2.08 -6.31 8.59
N PHE A 409 2.03 -7.11 9.67
CA PHE A 409 1.05 -8.18 9.80
C PHE A 409 -0.39 -7.69 9.76
N PHE A 410 -0.74 -6.68 10.57
CA PHE A 410 -2.10 -6.14 10.56
C PHE A 410 -2.44 -5.51 9.21
N PHE A 411 -1.52 -4.78 8.60
CA PHE A 411 -1.73 -4.16 7.29
C PHE A 411 -1.99 -5.19 6.18
N ARG A 412 -1.25 -6.31 6.18
CA ARG A 412 -1.34 -7.33 5.12
C ARG A 412 -2.49 -8.32 5.31
N TYR A 413 -2.84 -8.67 6.54
CA TYR A 413 -3.79 -9.75 6.82
C TYR A 413 -5.05 -9.34 7.58
N MET A 414 -5.07 -8.16 8.20
CA MET A 414 -6.16 -7.68 9.05
C MET A 414 -6.39 -6.18 8.86
N ARG A 415 -6.36 -5.73 7.60
CA ARG A 415 -6.41 -4.30 7.26
C ARG A 415 -7.65 -3.60 7.83
N GLU A 416 -8.78 -4.30 7.87
CA GLU A 416 -10.01 -3.79 8.46
C GLU A 416 -9.89 -3.42 9.95
N VAL A 417 -9.00 -4.07 10.72
CA VAL A 417 -8.73 -3.72 12.13
C VAL A 417 -8.17 -2.30 12.23
N ILE A 418 -7.32 -1.94 11.26
CA ILE A 418 -6.73 -0.59 11.16
C ILE A 418 -7.80 0.40 10.72
N GLU A 419 -8.57 0.07 9.68
CA GLU A 419 -9.59 0.95 9.10
C GLU A 419 -10.75 1.23 10.08
N LYS A 420 -11.12 0.26 10.92
CA LYS A 420 -12.11 0.42 12.00
C LYS A 420 -11.55 1.11 13.26
N GLY A 421 -10.26 1.46 13.27
CA GLY A 421 -9.63 2.16 14.39
C GLY A 421 -9.44 1.29 15.65
N HIS A 422 -9.20 -0.01 15.49
CA HIS A 422 -9.00 -0.94 16.61
C HIS A 422 -7.52 -1.14 17.00
N LEU A 423 -6.57 -0.69 16.17
CA LEU A 423 -5.13 -0.85 16.40
C LEU A 423 -4.49 0.44 16.96
N TYR A 424 -3.77 0.30 18.07
CA TYR A 424 -3.15 1.40 18.81
C TYR A 424 -1.67 1.09 19.09
N ILE A 425 -0.87 2.14 19.29
CA ILE A 425 0.52 2.03 19.72
C ILE A 425 0.61 2.71 21.09
N ALA A 426 1.14 2.00 22.09
CA ALA A 426 1.41 2.59 23.39
C ALA A 426 2.53 3.64 23.27
N SER A 427 2.35 4.78 23.94
CA SER A 427 3.36 5.82 24.06
C SER A 427 3.79 5.93 25.54
N PRO A 428 4.74 5.09 25.98
CA PRO A 428 5.29 5.20 27.33
C PRO A 428 6.07 6.52 27.48
N PRO A 429 6.21 7.05 28.71
CA PRO A 429 7.03 8.24 28.96
C PRO A 429 8.49 7.94 28.63
N LEU A 430 9.19 8.93 28.06
CA LEU A 430 10.60 8.83 27.70
C LEU A 430 11.52 9.13 28.87
N TYR A 431 11.08 10.01 29.77
CA TYR A 431 11.89 10.47 30.90
C TYR A 431 11.09 10.43 32.20
N LEU A 432 11.81 10.18 33.30
CA LEU A 432 11.35 10.44 34.65
C LEU A 432 12.29 11.49 35.25
N VAL A 433 11.78 12.70 35.45
CA VAL A 433 12.49 13.76 36.16
C VAL A 433 12.19 13.61 37.63
N LYS A 434 13.22 13.35 38.43
CA LYS A 434 13.09 13.12 39.88
C LYS A 434 13.97 14.07 40.66
N ARG A 435 13.38 14.74 41.65
CA ARG A 435 14.09 15.56 42.64
C ARG A 435 13.48 15.29 44.02
N ASP A 436 14.30 14.77 44.94
CA ASP A 436 13.86 14.32 46.27
C ASP A 436 12.65 13.36 46.21
N LYS A 437 11.47 13.83 46.63
CA LYS A 437 10.20 13.10 46.61
C LYS A 437 9.30 13.45 45.42
N GLU A 438 9.65 14.47 44.62
CA GLU A 438 8.87 14.86 43.43
C GLU A 438 9.34 14.05 42.22
N GLU A 439 8.39 13.40 41.55
CA GLU A 439 8.59 12.54 40.38
C GLU A 439 7.64 12.99 39.25
N HIS A 440 8.20 13.33 38.09
CA HIS A 440 7.46 13.79 36.91
C HIS A 440 7.85 12.99 35.66
N TYR A 441 6.89 12.27 35.09
CA TYR A 441 7.05 11.60 33.81
C TYR A 441 6.90 12.60 32.65
N CYS A 442 7.81 12.54 31.67
CA CYS A 442 7.82 13.41 30.50
C CYS A 442 7.87 12.58 29.21
N TRP A 443 7.17 13.05 28.17
CA TRP A 443 7.09 12.39 26.87
C TRP A 443 7.92 13.09 25.80
N THR A 444 8.37 14.33 26.05
CA THR A 444 9.21 15.09 25.12
C THR A 444 10.44 15.67 25.80
N GLU A 445 11.49 15.96 25.02
CA GLU A 445 12.68 16.66 25.52
C GLU A 445 12.33 18.05 26.07
N LEU A 446 11.39 18.75 25.41
CA LEU A 446 10.93 20.08 25.85
C LEU A 446 10.23 20.02 27.21
N GLU A 447 9.38 19.02 27.44
CA GLU A 447 8.75 18.78 28.74
C GLU A 447 9.80 18.49 29.82
N LYS A 448 10.77 17.63 29.51
CA LYS A 448 11.89 17.33 30.41
C LYS A 448 12.65 18.61 30.76
N GLU A 449 13.07 19.40 29.78
CA GLU A 449 13.81 20.65 30.01
C GLU A 449 13.01 21.64 30.87
N LYS A 450 11.70 21.75 30.61
CA LYS A 450 10.80 22.60 31.39
C LYS A 450 10.75 22.16 32.85
N TRP A 451 10.50 20.88 33.09
CA TRP A 451 10.42 20.34 34.45
C TRP A 451 11.78 20.38 35.17
N VAL A 452 12.88 20.14 34.47
CA VAL A 452 14.23 20.31 35.02
C VAL A 452 14.45 21.77 35.46
N LYS A 453 14.10 22.75 34.61
CA LYS A 453 14.22 24.18 34.95
C LYS A 453 13.34 24.56 36.14
N GLU A 454 12.07 24.16 36.14
CA GLU A 454 11.14 24.44 37.23
C GLU A 454 11.59 23.82 38.56
N LEU A 455 12.06 22.57 38.52
CA LEU A 455 12.59 21.91 39.71
C LEU A 455 13.91 22.52 40.16
N SER A 456 14.76 23.01 39.26
CA SER A 456 16.00 23.74 39.60
C SER A 456 15.73 25.13 40.20
N LEU A 457 14.70 25.85 39.73
CA LEU A 457 14.32 27.19 40.18
C LEU A 457 13.67 27.23 41.57
N LYS A 458 13.21 26.08 42.11
CA LYS A 458 12.71 25.97 43.50
C LYS A 458 13.80 26.26 44.56
N ASP A 459 15.08 26.21 44.19
CA ASP A 459 16.15 26.77 45.00
C ASP A 459 16.41 28.22 44.57
N GLY A 460 15.71 29.15 45.21
CA GLY A 460 16.21 30.51 45.31
C GLY A 460 17.54 30.52 46.07
N LYS A 461 18.65 30.34 45.35
CA LYS A 461 19.87 31.08 45.60
C LYS A 461 20.09 32.01 44.42
N ALA A 462 19.84 33.28 44.67
CA ALA A 462 20.31 34.40 43.86
C ALA A 462 21.83 34.32 43.65
#